data_AF-C9RH12-F1
#
_entry.id   AF-C9RH12-F1
#
_cell.length_a   1.000
_cell.length_b   1.000
_cell.length_c   1.000
_cell.angle_alpha   90.00
_cell.angle_beta   90.00
_cell.angle_gamma   90.00
#
_symmetry.space_group_name_H-M   'P 1'
#
loop_
_entity.id
_entity.type
_entity.pdbx_description
1 polymer ?
#
loop_
_entity_poly.entity_id
_entity_poly.type
_entity_poly.pdbx_seq_one_letter_code
_entity_poly.pdbx_strand_id
1 'polypeptide(L)'
;MMINYIVDFFASYGLFGLISYIVLVYSGWFWLGIELKKREIFEGQAFTVLIYIFLLGISWEIADEIAGKIFIEYVIASGIVYGITLGIAWWIIRGEYRKITWWIAGGFMLEIAWWITYYTNYYNVEITDMIEFVIAEMAIFAIAFWILRMISHRIARVIAFGIALGIIGKIMSEIVGWGTGFVWYITGGFVGGITFEIASIIADKIAKSEYNKSLENLKREDYSNCLKHLNGSLYLLRDYSNKEIPYHNKDLAYEIISLKDNLEQIQIANEYYNSGNYKEALKTYIKINENASKNENKDLKEIIKDKIENTESKLKNQFKEQLQKADDLFNKNKIEEALNEYKKLLNEYPMFENETKHKIKKCKKKLEDERIRQLESEFKNQLQKADELFKNNEIEEAMDEYEKLLNLLSGKYQKISYKYEKVLNDKIQKCEEILKNPPLELLLERAKRYSSEALILFNQNKLSKAIEKWKGAVKQYERAKEIAKLKEDKEIVKLVDKNIKVIISNIFKTGIKLINDKLTNI
;
A
#
# COMPACT_ATOMS: atom_id res chain seq x y z
N MET A 1 37.48 57.35 37.44
CA MET A 1 38.00 56.68 38.66
C MET A 1 38.55 55.29 38.37
N MET A 2 37.83 54.42 37.63
CA MET A 2 38.28 53.05 37.31
C MET A 2 39.52 52.99 36.39
N ILE A 3 39.62 53.88 35.40
CA ILE A 3 40.77 53.91 34.47
C ILE A 3 42.08 54.25 35.20
N ASN A 4 42.07 55.21 36.11
CA ASN A 4 43.27 55.57 36.89
C ASN A 4 43.73 54.40 37.77
N TYR A 5 42.79 53.61 38.32
CA TYR A 5 43.10 52.43 39.11
C TYR A 5 43.78 51.32 38.27
N ILE A 6 43.40 51.19 37.00
CA ILE A 6 44.00 50.24 36.06
C ILE A 6 45.41 50.70 35.66
N VAL A 7 45.58 51.99 35.40
CA VAL A 7 46.90 52.58 35.07
C VAL A 7 47.87 52.45 36.24
N ASP A 8 47.43 52.74 37.46
CA ASP A 8 48.26 52.59 38.67
C ASP A 8 48.57 51.13 38.98
N PHE A 9 47.65 50.20 38.69
CA PHE A 9 47.88 48.76 38.79
C PHE A 9 48.98 48.30 37.82
N PHE A 10 48.98 48.76 36.56
CA PHE A 10 50.03 48.41 35.60
C PHE A 10 51.37 49.07 35.90
N ALA A 11 51.37 50.30 36.42
CA ALA A 11 52.59 50.97 36.86
C ALA A 11 53.26 50.23 38.05
N SER A 12 52.47 49.61 38.93
CA SER A 12 52.96 48.96 40.16
C SER A 12 53.48 47.53 39.95
N TYR A 13 52.90 46.78 39.02
CA TYR A 13 53.19 45.35 38.83
C TYR A 13 53.91 45.02 37.50
N GLY A 14 54.12 46.01 36.64
CA GLY A 14 54.80 45.86 35.37
C GLY A 14 54.22 44.73 34.52
N LEU A 15 55.10 43.94 33.88
CA LEU A 15 54.73 42.84 32.99
C LEU A 15 53.84 41.79 33.67
N PHE A 16 54.03 41.53 34.98
CA PHE A 16 53.23 40.54 35.71
C PHE A 16 51.80 41.03 36.00
N GLY A 17 51.60 42.34 36.15
CA GLY A 17 50.28 42.96 36.24
C GLY A 17 49.51 42.85 34.93
N LEU A 18 50.18 43.11 33.80
CA LEU A 18 49.65 42.93 32.45
C LEU A 18 49.21 41.49 32.21
N ILE A 19 50.09 40.52 32.48
CA ILE A 19 49.79 39.09 32.31
C ILE A 19 48.59 38.68 33.18
N SER A 20 48.53 39.13 34.44
CA SER A 20 47.43 38.78 35.34
C SER A 20 46.09 39.37 34.90
N TYR A 21 46.08 40.61 34.39
CA TYR A 21 44.88 41.25 33.85
C TYR A 21 44.37 40.55 32.58
N ILE A 22 45.29 40.24 31.66
CA ILE A 22 45.01 39.44 30.45
C ILE A 22 44.36 38.11 30.89
N VAL A 23 45.00 37.36 31.79
CA VAL A 23 44.47 36.07 32.24
C VAL A 23 43.06 36.22 32.84
N LEU A 24 42.81 37.21 33.70
CA LEU A 24 41.52 37.40 34.36
C LEU A 24 40.39 37.85 33.42
N VAL A 25 40.65 38.85 32.58
CA VAL A 25 39.63 39.35 31.65
C VAL A 25 39.33 38.28 30.60
N TYR A 26 40.34 37.67 29.99
CA TYR A 26 40.13 36.74 28.90
C TYR A 26 39.62 35.37 29.35
N SER A 27 39.92 34.91 30.58
CA SER A 27 39.27 33.71 31.12
C SER A 27 37.77 33.94 31.38
N GLY A 28 37.35 35.17 31.74
CA GLY A 28 35.94 35.55 31.82
C GLY A 28 35.21 35.50 30.48
N TRP A 29 35.80 36.06 29.43
CA TRP A 29 35.22 36.04 28.07
C TRP A 29 35.18 34.64 27.45
N PHE A 30 36.21 33.82 27.70
CA PHE A 30 36.23 32.42 27.28
C PHE A 30 35.11 31.61 27.96
N TRP A 31 34.89 31.84 29.25
CA TRP A 31 33.81 31.19 30.00
C TRP A 31 32.43 31.62 29.50
N LEU A 32 32.25 32.92 29.18
CA LEU A 32 31.04 33.43 28.54
C LEU A 32 30.77 32.76 27.18
N GLY A 33 31.81 32.55 26.37
CA GLY A 33 31.69 31.85 25.09
C GLY A 33 31.24 30.40 25.23
N ILE A 34 31.78 29.67 26.22
CA ILE A 34 31.34 28.29 26.53
C ILE A 34 29.87 28.26 26.98
N GLU A 35 29.47 29.22 27.83
CA GLU A 35 28.11 29.30 28.36
C GLU A 35 27.09 29.67 27.28
N LEU A 36 27.44 30.55 26.34
CA LEU A 36 26.62 30.86 25.16
C LEU A 36 26.49 29.68 24.20
N LYS A 37 27.54 28.87 24.05
CA LYS A 37 27.50 27.63 23.25
C LYS A 37 26.59 26.57 23.88
N LYS A 38 26.62 26.40 25.21
CA LYS A 38 25.71 25.50 25.93
C LYS A 38 24.24 25.87 25.75
N ARG A 39 23.94 27.14 25.48
CA ARG A 39 22.58 27.65 25.25
C ARG A 39 22.14 27.61 23.78
N GLU A 40 22.93 26.98 22.91
CA GLU A 40 22.66 26.83 21.47
C GLU A 40 22.47 28.15 20.69
N ILE A 41 22.99 29.26 21.22
CA ILE A 41 22.82 30.60 20.62
C ILE A 41 23.70 30.77 19.36
N PHE A 42 24.77 29.97 19.21
CA PHE A 42 25.66 30.00 18.04
C PHE A 42 26.00 28.59 17.54
N GLU A 43 25.87 28.37 16.22
CA GLU A 43 26.40 27.18 15.55
C GLU A 43 27.94 27.23 15.50
N GLY A 44 28.60 26.06 15.61
CA GLY A 44 30.04 25.96 15.88
C GLY A 44 30.97 26.67 14.89
N GLN A 45 30.54 26.93 13.66
CA GLN A 45 31.32 27.66 12.66
C GLN A 45 31.37 29.17 12.95
N ALA A 46 30.27 29.79 13.38
CA ALA A 46 30.22 31.21 13.73
C ALA A 46 31.08 31.51 14.97
N PHE A 47 31.05 30.60 15.96
CA PHE A 47 31.87 30.70 17.17
C PHE A 47 33.37 30.61 16.86
N THR A 48 33.76 29.72 15.95
CA THR A 48 35.17 29.54 15.54
C THR A 48 35.67 30.76 14.76
N VAL A 49 34.85 31.34 13.89
CA VAL A 49 35.19 32.56 13.14
C VAL A 49 35.30 33.78 14.07
N LEU A 50 34.41 33.91 15.07
CA LEU A 50 34.50 34.96 16.08
C LEU A 50 35.79 34.87 16.91
N ILE A 51 36.17 33.66 17.33
CA ILE A 51 37.45 33.43 18.01
C ILE A 51 38.63 33.83 17.11
N TYR A 52 38.56 33.51 15.81
CA TYR A 52 39.63 33.80 14.86
C TYR A 52 39.81 35.31 14.61
N ILE A 53 38.70 36.04 14.40
CA ILE A 53 38.72 37.50 14.24
C ILE A 53 39.26 38.17 15.52
N PHE A 54 38.89 37.63 16.68
CA PHE A 54 39.30 38.15 17.97
C PHE A 54 40.80 37.91 18.27
N LEU A 55 41.32 36.72 17.98
CA LEU A 55 42.76 36.40 18.13
C LEU A 55 43.63 37.23 17.18
N LEU A 56 43.14 37.52 15.97
CA LEU A 56 43.81 38.43 15.04
C LEU A 56 43.82 39.88 15.54
N GLY A 57 42.73 40.33 16.17
CA GLY A 57 42.67 41.65 16.83
C GLY A 57 43.67 41.79 17.97
N ILE A 58 43.79 40.77 18.83
CA ILE A 58 44.77 40.75 19.94
C ILE A 58 46.20 40.76 19.41
N SER A 59 46.47 39.98 18.37
CA SER A 59 47.81 39.92 17.75
C SER A 59 48.20 41.28 17.15
N TRP A 60 47.21 42.02 16.64
CA TRP A 60 47.39 43.36 16.10
C TRP A 60 47.69 44.38 17.20
N GLU A 61 46.91 44.43 18.28
CA GLU A 61 47.11 45.38 19.39
C GLU A 61 48.42 45.14 20.15
N ILE A 62 48.81 43.89 20.39
CA ILE A 62 50.09 43.55 21.03
C ILE A 62 51.27 43.96 20.12
N ALA A 63 51.14 43.77 18.81
CA ALA A 63 52.16 44.21 17.86
C ALA A 63 52.29 45.75 17.81
N ASP A 64 51.19 46.47 17.94
CA ASP A 64 51.14 47.94 17.92
C ASP A 64 51.70 48.56 19.23
N GLU A 65 51.46 47.93 20.37
CA GLU A 65 51.98 48.41 21.67
C GLU A 65 53.49 48.13 21.84
N ILE A 66 54.00 47.05 21.25
CA ILE A 66 55.44 46.76 21.17
C ILE A 66 56.16 47.67 20.16
N ALA A 67 55.45 48.20 19.16
CA ALA A 67 56.00 49.08 18.12
C ALA A 67 56.53 50.43 18.65
N GLY A 68 56.29 50.74 19.92
CA GLY A 68 56.79 51.97 20.53
C GLY A 68 58.30 52.06 20.74
N LYS A 69 59.10 50.97 20.73
CA LYS A 69 60.49 51.06 21.26
C LYS A 69 61.71 50.38 20.62
N ILE A 70 61.70 49.50 19.59
CA ILE A 70 62.89 49.13 18.75
C ILE A 70 62.48 48.16 17.61
N PHE A 71 62.92 48.38 16.37
CA PHE A 71 62.45 47.67 15.15
C PHE A 71 63.02 46.25 14.93
N ILE A 72 64.17 45.91 15.51
CA ILE A 72 64.81 44.58 15.29
C ILE A 72 64.19 43.50 16.20
N GLU A 73 63.77 43.87 17.40
CA GLU A 73 63.10 42.96 18.35
C GLU A 73 61.66 42.64 17.90
N TYR A 74 61.03 43.54 17.13
CA TYR A 74 59.72 43.36 16.50
C TYR A 74 59.67 42.16 15.54
N VAL A 75 60.69 41.97 14.71
CA VAL A 75 60.70 40.91 13.69
C VAL A 75 60.86 39.52 14.33
N ILE A 76 61.68 39.44 15.38
CA ILE A 76 61.91 38.19 16.11
C ILE A 76 60.70 37.85 16.98
N ALA A 77 60.14 38.83 17.70
CA ALA A 77 58.97 38.62 18.56
C ALA A 77 57.71 38.28 17.75
N SER A 78 57.47 38.97 16.63
CA SER A 78 56.33 38.66 15.74
C SER A 78 56.49 37.28 15.10
N GLY A 79 57.68 36.90 14.64
CA GLY A 79 57.94 35.56 14.10
C GLY A 79 57.68 34.43 15.12
N ILE A 80 58.09 34.62 16.37
CA ILE A 80 57.88 33.65 17.45
C ILE A 80 56.40 33.55 17.84
N VAL A 81 55.71 34.69 17.99
CA VAL A 81 54.29 34.73 18.34
C VAL A 81 53.43 34.13 17.22
N TYR A 82 53.69 34.47 15.96
CA TYR A 82 52.99 33.86 14.83
C TYR A 82 53.30 32.36 14.73
N GLY A 83 54.55 31.95 14.94
CA GLY A 83 54.93 30.53 14.94
C GLY A 83 54.23 29.70 16.01
N ILE A 84 54.13 30.21 17.24
CA ILE A 84 53.45 29.54 18.36
C ILE A 84 51.93 29.49 18.12
N THR A 85 51.34 30.60 17.68
CA THR A 85 49.89 30.68 17.43
C THR A 85 49.46 29.76 16.30
N LEU A 86 50.29 29.64 15.24
CA LEU A 86 50.08 28.72 14.14
C LEU A 86 50.37 27.26 14.52
N GLY A 87 51.33 27.00 15.41
CA GLY A 87 51.59 25.67 15.96
C GLY A 87 50.45 25.13 16.83
N ILE A 88 49.80 26.00 17.62
CA ILE A 88 48.61 25.68 18.40
C ILE A 88 47.41 25.46 17.47
N ALA A 89 47.23 26.29 16.44
CA ALA A 89 46.22 26.10 15.41
C ALA A 89 46.42 24.77 14.65
N TRP A 90 47.67 24.41 14.33
CA TRP A 90 48.05 23.14 13.70
C TRP A 90 47.70 21.92 14.58
N TRP A 91 47.88 22.02 15.90
CA TRP A 91 47.51 20.95 16.84
C TRP A 91 45.99 20.73 16.95
N ILE A 92 45.20 21.81 16.85
CA ILE A 92 43.73 21.78 16.90
C ILE A 92 43.10 21.25 15.60
N ILE A 93 43.76 21.41 14.45
CA ILE A 93 43.20 21.13 13.11
C ILE A 93 43.50 19.69 12.60
N ARG A 94 43.94 18.76 13.46
CA ARG A 94 44.36 17.40 13.04
C ARG A 94 43.24 16.45 12.54
N GLY A 95 42.07 16.97 12.15
CA GLY A 95 40.99 16.25 11.47
C GLY A 95 40.72 16.80 10.07
N GLU A 96 41.24 16.12 9.05
CA GLU A 96 40.82 16.13 7.64
C GLU A 96 40.68 17.48 6.87
N TYR A 97 41.77 18.20 6.59
CA TYR A 97 41.78 19.24 5.54
C TYR A 97 43.07 19.27 4.70
N ARG A 98 43.12 18.44 3.65
CA ARG A 98 44.23 18.35 2.67
C ARG A 98 44.29 19.49 1.64
N LYS A 99 43.30 20.38 1.57
CA LYS A 99 43.22 21.44 0.54
C LYS A 99 43.70 22.82 1.00
N ILE A 100 43.64 23.12 2.30
CA ILE A 100 44.12 24.40 2.87
C ILE A 100 45.65 24.38 3.09
N THR A 101 46.22 23.18 3.26
CA THR A 101 47.66 22.95 3.43
C THR A 101 48.49 23.41 2.22
N TRP A 102 47.96 23.27 0.99
CA TRP A 102 48.61 23.78 -0.22
C TRP A 102 48.60 25.32 -0.32
N TRP A 103 47.60 25.98 0.28
CA TRP A 103 47.49 27.44 0.29
C TRP A 103 48.50 28.09 1.25
N ILE A 104 48.74 27.47 2.40
CA ILE A 104 49.69 27.95 3.40
C ILE A 104 51.14 27.66 2.95
N ALA A 105 51.39 26.48 2.35
CA ALA A 105 52.69 26.15 1.78
C ALA A 105 53.06 27.08 0.60
N GLY A 106 52.10 27.44 -0.24
CA GLY A 106 52.30 28.41 -1.34
C GLY A 106 52.62 29.83 -0.85
N GLY A 107 51.93 30.29 0.20
CA GLY A 107 52.23 31.59 0.83
C GLY A 107 53.61 31.64 1.49
N PHE A 108 54.03 30.56 2.15
CA PHE A 108 55.34 30.43 2.79
C PHE A 108 56.48 30.39 1.77
N MET A 109 56.28 29.72 0.63
CA MET A 109 57.27 29.67 -0.47
C MET A 109 57.42 31.02 -1.18
N LEU A 110 56.35 31.83 -1.25
CA LEU A 110 56.40 33.20 -1.78
C LEU A 110 57.20 34.15 -0.88
N GLU A 111 57.06 34.06 0.43
CA GLU A 111 57.85 34.81 1.42
C GLU A 111 59.34 34.42 1.35
N ILE A 112 59.65 33.11 1.29
CA ILE A 112 61.02 32.62 1.14
C ILE A 112 61.63 33.08 -0.20
N ALA A 113 60.87 33.03 -1.29
CA ALA A 113 61.34 33.49 -2.59
C ALA A 113 61.59 35.02 -2.59
N TRP A 114 60.74 35.79 -1.93
CA TRP A 114 60.92 37.25 -1.78
C TRP A 114 62.17 37.57 -0.95
N TRP A 115 62.41 36.80 0.12
CA TRP A 115 63.61 36.91 0.95
C TRP A 115 64.90 36.52 0.21
N ILE A 116 64.89 35.43 -0.56
CA ILE A 116 66.02 35.01 -1.39
C ILE A 116 66.33 36.07 -2.43
N THR A 117 65.32 36.63 -3.09
CA THR A 117 65.48 37.69 -4.11
C THR A 117 65.99 39.00 -3.51
N TYR A 118 65.56 39.34 -2.30
CA TYR A 118 66.04 40.51 -1.57
C TYR A 118 67.53 40.37 -1.17
N TYR A 119 67.94 39.17 -0.74
CA TYR A 119 69.32 38.92 -0.31
C TYR A 119 70.30 38.63 -1.46
N THR A 120 69.89 38.00 -2.57
CA THR A 120 70.77 37.78 -3.72
C THR A 120 71.12 39.10 -4.43
N ASN A 121 70.20 40.07 -4.45
CA ASN A 121 70.50 41.44 -4.90
C ASN A 121 71.48 42.20 -3.99
N TYR A 122 71.68 41.73 -2.76
CA TYR A 122 72.60 42.34 -1.80
C TYR A 122 73.99 41.65 -1.77
N TYR A 123 74.11 40.41 -2.29
CA TYR A 123 75.31 39.58 -2.14
C TYR A 123 75.90 38.98 -3.43
N ASN A 124 75.40 39.33 -4.63
CA ASN A 124 75.98 38.96 -5.94
C ASN A 124 76.39 37.47 -6.06
N VAL A 125 75.39 36.58 -6.09
CA VAL A 125 75.58 35.16 -6.42
C VAL A 125 74.84 34.84 -7.71
N GLU A 126 75.57 34.37 -8.73
CA GLU A 126 75.04 34.00 -10.05
C GLU A 126 74.24 32.68 -9.98
N ILE A 127 72.91 32.79 -9.87
CA ILE A 127 71.96 31.70 -10.17
C ILE A 127 70.82 32.30 -11.01
N THR A 128 71.14 32.81 -12.19
CA THR A 128 70.20 33.62 -12.98
C THR A 128 69.14 32.78 -13.69
N ASP A 129 69.51 31.61 -14.24
CA ASP A 129 68.63 30.87 -15.15
C ASP A 129 67.53 30.05 -14.45
N MET A 130 67.77 29.59 -13.21
CA MET A 130 66.76 28.88 -12.43
C MET A 130 65.73 29.84 -11.82
N ILE A 131 66.11 31.11 -11.63
CA ILE A 131 65.27 32.16 -11.06
C ILE A 131 64.26 32.67 -12.10
N GLU A 132 64.64 32.83 -13.36
CA GLU A 132 63.73 33.29 -14.42
C GLU A 132 62.56 32.32 -14.67
N PHE A 133 62.81 31.01 -14.62
CA PHE A 133 61.77 29.99 -14.77
C PHE A 133 60.76 30.01 -13.61
N VAL A 134 61.25 30.16 -12.37
CA VAL A 134 60.41 30.23 -11.16
C VAL A 134 59.60 31.53 -11.13
N ILE A 135 60.19 32.66 -11.54
CA ILE A 135 59.50 33.95 -11.63
C ILE A 135 58.36 33.90 -12.67
N ALA A 136 58.57 33.23 -13.81
CA ALA A 136 57.55 33.10 -14.85
C ALA A 136 56.33 32.27 -14.39
N GLU A 137 56.55 31.12 -13.74
CA GLU A 137 55.44 30.33 -13.19
C GLU A 137 54.74 31.07 -12.03
N MET A 138 55.49 31.74 -11.16
CA MET A 138 54.92 32.53 -10.07
C MET A 138 54.11 33.72 -10.58
N ALA A 139 54.48 34.34 -11.70
CA ALA A 139 53.71 35.41 -12.32
C ALA A 139 52.36 34.91 -12.87
N ILE A 140 52.33 33.73 -13.50
CA ILE A 140 51.08 33.11 -13.99
C ILE A 140 50.15 32.75 -12.82
N PHE A 141 50.71 32.16 -11.74
CA PHE A 141 49.93 31.87 -10.53
C PHE A 141 49.48 33.14 -9.80
N ALA A 142 50.30 34.19 -9.74
CA ALA A 142 49.92 35.48 -9.15
C ALA A 142 48.80 36.17 -9.94
N ILE A 143 48.80 36.09 -11.27
CA ILE A 143 47.73 36.64 -12.11
C ILE A 143 46.44 35.82 -11.93
N ALA A 144 46.51 34.49 -11.94
CA ALA A 144 45.36 33.63 -11.67
C ALA A 144 44.79 33.85 -10.26
N PHE A 145 45.66 34.02 -9.26
CA PHE A 145 45.31 34.33 -7.89
C PHE A 145 44.75 35.75 -7.73
N TRP A 146 45.26 36.73 -8.48
CA TRP A 146 44.74 38.10 -8.50
C TRP A 146 43.35 38.17 -9.14
N ILE A 147 43.09 37.36 -10.19
CA ILE A 147 41.76 37.20 -10.80
C ILE A 147 40.80 36.52 -9.81
N LEU A 148 41.20 35.43 -9.15
CA LEU A 148 40.40 34.73 -8.12
C LEU A 148 40.15 35.58 -6.87
N ARG A 149 41.16 36.35 -6.42
CA ARG A 149 41.06 37.31 -5.33
C ARG A 149 40.15 38.48 -5.73
N MET A 150 40.22 38.98 -6.96
CA MET A 150 39.26 39.98 -7.45
C MET A 150 37.83 39.44 -7.51
N ILE A 151 37.60 38.18 -7.90
CA ILE A 151 36.26 37.59 -7.92
C ILE A 151 35.73 37.39 -6.48
N SER A 152 36.55 36.85 -5.57
CA SER A 152 36.21 36.61 -4.16
C SER A 152 35.96 37.91 -3.37
N HIS A 153 36.87 38.89 -3.47
CA HIS A 153 36.72 40.16 -2.78
C HIS A 153 35.63 41.04 -3.38
N ARG A 154 35.39 41.00 -4.70
CA ARG A 154 34.30 41.78 -5.29
C ARG A 154 32.94 41.21 -4.88
N ILE A 155 32.76 39.90 -4.76
CA ILE A 155 31.47 39.33 -4.31
C ILE A 155 31.21 39.64 -2.83
N ALA A 156 32.20 39.41 -1.95
CA ALA A 156 32.04 39.67 -0.52
C ALA A 156 31.91 41.17 -0.20
N ARG A 157 32.67 42.04 -0.89
CA ARG A 157 32.55 43.50 -0.73
C ARG A 157 31.28 44.03 -1.39
N VAL A 158 30.85 43.56 -2.56
CA VAL A 158 29.60 44.05 -3.17
C VAL A 158 28.38 43.68 -2.32
N ILE A 159 28.39 42.51 -1.67
CA ILE A 159 27.32 42.11 -0.73
C ILE A 159 27.37 42.96 0.55
N ALA A 160 28.53 43.07 1.20
CA ALA A 160 28.67 43.86 2.43
C ALA A 160 28.46 45.38 2.21
N PHE A 161 28.95 45.90 1.08
CA PHE A 161 28.82 47.31 0.68
C PHE A 161 27.42 47.61 0.15
N GLY A 162 26.76 46.68 -0.54
CA GLY A 162 25.36 46.81 -0.94
C GLY A 162 24.41 46.85 0.25
N ILE A 163 24.63 46.00 1.26
CA ILE A 163 23.86 46.01 2.52
C ILE A 163 24.12 47.30 3.31
N ALA A 164 25.38 47.72 3.44
CA ALA A 164 25.74 48.96 4.14
C ALA A 164 25.18 50.21 3.43
N LEU A 165 25.24 50.28 2.10
CA LEU A 165 24.71 51.40 1.32
C LEU A 165 23.17 51.42 1.28
N GLY A 166 22.51 50.26 1.28
CA GLY A 166 21.05 50.20 1.39
C GLY A 166 20.54 50.73 2.73
N ILE A 167 21.24 50.40 3.82
CA ILE A 167 20.93 50.90 5.17
C ILE A 167 21.19 52.42 5.26
N ILE A 168 22.35 52.88 4.78
CA ILE A 168 22.72 54.31 4.78
C ILE A 168 21.80 55.14 3.87
N GLY A 169 21.41 54.60 2.70
CA GLY A 169 20.52 55.27 1.75
C GLY A 169 19.10 55.49 2.29
N LYS A 170 18.54 54.50 3.02
CA LYS A 170 17.24 54.63 3.67
C LYS A 170 17.25 55.69 4.77
N ILE A 171 18.31 55.72 5.57
CA ILE A 171 18.51 56.72 6.63
C ILE A 171 18.66 58.13 6.03
N MET A 172 19.39 58.27 4.93
CA MET A 172 19.61 59.58 4.28
C MET A 172 18.38 60.11 3.53
N SER A 173 17.52 59.23 2.98
CA SER A 173 16.28 59.65 2.30
C SER A 173 15.20 60.23 3.23
N GLU A 174 15.24 59.86 4.51
CA GLU A 174 14.34 60.40 5.54
C GLU A 174 14.84 61.75 6.09
N ILE A 175 16.12 62.09 5.87
CA ILE A 175 16.77 63.27 6.48
C ILE A 175 16.96 64.43 5.48
N VAL A 176 17.25 64.17 4.20
CA VAL A 176 17.65 65.22 3.25
C VAL A 176 16.74 65.22 2.01
N GLY A 177 15.98 66.29 1.83
CA GLY A 177 15.00 66.45 0.75
C GLY A 177 15.54 66.25 -0.68
N TRP A 178 14.57 65.95 -1.54
CA TRP A 178 14.49 65.49 -2.95
C TRP A 178 15.63 65.72 -3.99
N GLY A 179 16.73 66.41 -3.71
CA GLY A 179 17.76 66.72 -4.73
C GLY A 179 18.93 65.73 -4.81
N THR A 180 19.49 65.30 -3.68
CA THR A 180 20.68 64.43 -3.61
C THR A 180 20.35 62.96 -3.33
N GLY A 181 19.12 62.68 -2.93
CA GLY A 181 18.61 61.32 -2.75
C GLY A 181 18.49 60.54 -4.05
N PHE A 182 18.27 61.19 -5.20
CA PHE A 182 18.01 60.52 -6.48
C PHE A 182 19.23 59.75 -7.03
N VAL A 183 20.45 60.29 -6.87
CA VAL A 183 21.69 59.64 -7.36
C VAL A 183 22.08 58.45 -6.47
N TRP A 184 21.92 58.58 -5.14
CA TRP A 184 22.12 57.47 -4.20
C TRP A 184 21.01 56.41 -4.28
N TYR A 185 19.79 56.82 -4.62
CA TYR A 185 18.69 55.90 -4.91
C TYR A 185 18.93 55.12 -6.20
N ILE A 186 19.49 55.75 -7.24
CA ILE A 186 19.85 55.04 -8.49
C ILE A 186 21.07 54.13 -8.29
N THR A 187 22.16 54.61 -7.68
CA THR A 187 23.37 53.77 -7.51
C THR A 187 23.25 52.75 -6.38
N GLY A 188 22.65 53.12 -5.25
CA GLY A 188 22.32 52.20 -4.15
C GLY A 188 21.17 51.26 -4.49
N GLY A 189 20.17 51.70 -5.26
CA GLY A 189 19.08 50.84 -5.74
C GLY A 189 19.55 49.82 -6.78
N PHE A 190 20.49 50.17 -7.66
CA PHE A 190 21.03 49.23 -8.66
C PHE A 190 21.94 48.17 -8.03
N VAL A 191 22.81 48.56 -7.09
CA VAL A 191 23.67 47.61 -6.35
C VAL A 191 22.84 46.78 -5.34
N GLY A 192 21.84 47.39 -4.69
CA GLY A 192 20.89 46.72 -3.82
C GLY A 192 20.02 45.68 -4.57
N GLY A 193 19.55 46.01 -5.77
CA GLY A 193 18.79 45.10 -6.62
C GLY A 193 19.60 43.87 -7.05
N ILE A 194 20.83 44.08 -7.55
CA ILE A 194 21.71 42.98 -7.97
C ILE A 194 22.08 42.07 -6.79
N THR A 195 22.32 42.62 -5.60
CA THR A 195 22.64 41.82 -4.40
C THR A 195 21.44 41.02 -3.90
N PHE A 196 20.23 41.57 -3.99
CA PHE A 196 19.00 40.87 -3.61
C PHE A 196 18.65 39.72 -4.58
N GLU A 197 18.81 39.95 -5.90
CA GLU A 197 18.60 38.90 -6.91
C GLU A 197 19.58 37.74 -6.75
N ILE A 198 20.87 38.02 -6.52
CA ILE A 198 21.87 36.97 -6.29
C ILE A 198 21.57 36.20 -5.01
N ALA A 199 21.17 36.88 -3.93
CA ALA A 199 20.80 36.25 -2.67
C ALA A 199 19.57 35.33 -2.83
N SER A 200 18.55 35.77 -3.58
CA SER A 200 17.35 34.98 -3.89
C SER A 200 17.71 33.71 -4.67
N ILE A 201 18.54 33.81 -5.71
CA ILE A 201 19.00 32.65 -6.49
C ILE A 201 19.77 31.64 -5.63
N ILE A 202 20.60 32.12 -4.69
CA ILE A 202 21.33 31.25 -3.76
C ILE A 202 20.34 30.58 -2.79
N ALA A 203 19.38 31.34 -2.26
CA ALA A 203 18.35 30.82 -1.36
C ALA A 203 17.51 29.72 -2.04
N ASP A 204 17.09 29.94 -3.28
CA ASP A 204 16.37 28.97 -4.12
C ASP A 204 17.14 27.66 -4.28
N LYS A 205 18.45 27.74 -4.56
CA LYS A 205 19.29 26.55 -4.71
C LYS A 205 19.44 25.78 -3.40
N ILE A 206 19.61 26.49 -2.28
CA ILE A 206 19.70 25.85 -0.96
C ILE A 206 18.35 25.24 -0.57
N ALA A 207 17.25 25.96 -0.78
CA ALA A 207 15.90 25.46 -0.54
C ALA A 207 15.64 24.19 -1.34
N LYS A 208 15.92 24.19 -2.65
CA LYS A 208 15.78 22.99 -3.49
C LYS A 208 16.65 21.82 -3.00
N SER A 209 17.85 22.10 -2.50
CA SER A 209 18.71 21.08 -1.89
C SER A 209 18.10 20.48 -0.62
N GLU A 210 17.57 21.32 0.27
CA GLU A 210 16.87 20.89 1.49
C GLU A 210 15.60 20.10 1.17
N TYR A 211 14.82 20.54 0.19
CA TYR A 211 13.67 19.79 -0.33
C TYR A 211 14.08 18.41 -0.86
N ASN A 212 15.14 18.31 -1.66
CA ASN A 212 15.63 17.01 -2.13
C ASN A 212 16.05 16.08 -0.98
N LYS A 213 16.73 16.61 0.04
CA LYS A 213 17.05 15.84 1.26
C LYS A 213 15.78 15.37 1.97
N SER A 214 14.71 16.16 1.98
CA SER A 214 13.43 15.74 2.56
C SER A 214 12.82 14.56 1.80
N LEU A 215 12.90 14.54 0.47
CA LEU A 215 12.44 13.41 -0.37
C LEU A 215 13.25 12.14 -0.11
N GLU A 216 14.57 12.26 0.10
CA GLU A 216 15.41 11.12 0.49
C GLU A 216 15.04 10.56 1.85
N ASN A 217 14.79 11.43 2.84
CA ASN A 217 14.33 11.01 4.17
C ASN A 217 12.94 10.37 4.12
N LEU A 218 12.05 10.88 3.27
CA LEU A 218 10.73 10.27 3.03
C LEU A 218 10.86 8.84 2.49
N LYS A 219 11.76 8.61 1.52
CA LYS A 219 12.05 7.27 0.99
C LYS A 219 12.61 6.31 2.06
N ARG A 220 13.31 6.84 3.06
CA ARG A 220 13.83 6.11 4.23
C ARG A 220 12.84 5.99 5.38
N GLU A 221 11.63 6.54 5.23
CA GLU A 221 10.59 6.57 6.27
C GLU A 221 11.02 7.34 7.55
N ASP A 222 11.94 8.29 7.41
CA ASP A 222 12.37 9.19 8.48
C ASP A 222 11.55 10.50 8.43
N TYR A 223 10.34 10.43 8.96
CA TYR A 223 9.38 11.54 8.90
C TYR A 223 9.83 12.76 9.71
N SER A 224 10.58 12.56 10.79
CA SER A 224 11.08 13.65 11.63
C SER A 224 12.11 14.49 10.87
N ASN A 225 13.11 13.84 10.27
CA ASN A 225 14.10 14.55 9.46
C ASN A 225 13.49 15.09 8.16
N CYS A 226 12.54 14.37 7.55
CA CYS A 226 11.77 14.89 6.41
C CYS A 226 11.10 16.23 6.76
N LEU A 227 10.31 16.28 7.85
CA LEU A 227 9.64 17.50 8.29
C LEU A 227 10.62 18.64 8.62
N LYS A 228 11.75 18.30 9.25
CA LYS A 228 12.83 19.27 9.53
C LYS A 228 13.34 19.94 8.25
N HIS A 229 13.66 19.14 7.23
CA HIS A 229 14.15 19.64 5.94
C HIS A 229 13.08 20.40 5.14
N LEU A 230 11.81 19.98 5.20
CA LEU A 230 10.70 20.72 4.59
C LEU A 230 10.52 22.12 5.21
N ASN A 231 10.56 22.21 6.55
CA ASN A 231 10.46 23.48 7.25
C ASN A 231 11.67 24.39 6.97
N GLY A 232 12.89 23.82 6.91
CA GLY A 232 14.09 24.55 6.52
C GLY A 232 14.00 25.12 5.10
N SER A 233 13.53 24.30 4.16
CA SER A 233 13.30 24.72 2.78
C SER A 233 12.27 25.84 2.67
N LEU A 234 11.11 25.73 3.35
CA LEU A 234 10.09 26.80 3.36
C LEU A 234 10.58 28.08 4.02
N TYR A 235 11.37 27.97 5.08
CA TYR A 235 11.96 29.13 5.75
C TYR A 235 12.87 29.92 4.80
N LEU A 236 13.69 29.22 4.01
CA LEU A 236 14.57 29.83 3.02
C LEU A 236 13.79 30.52 1.90
N LEU A 237 12.63 29.98 1.50
CA LEU A 237 11.79 30.57 0.46
C LEU A 237 10.95 31.76 0.93
N ARG A 238 10.85 31.99 2.24
CA ARG A 238 9.93 32.98 2.81
C ARG A 238 10.34 34.40 2.46
N ASP A 239 9.43 35.13 1.83
CA ASP A 239 9.56 36.58 1.61
C ASP A 239 8.92 37.33 2.79
N TYR A 240 9.77 37.92 3.64
CA TYR A 240 9.32 38.70 4.80
C TYR A 240 8.87 40.12 4.44
N SER A 241 9.18 40.58 3.22
CA SER A 241 8.85 41.92 2.74
C SER A 241 7.44 41.98 2.15
N ASN A 242 6.93 40.87 1.61
CA ASN A 242 5.66 40.80 0.94
C ASN A 242 4.64 39.94 1.71
N LYS A 243 3.64 40.59 2.32
CA LYS A 243 2.57 39.90 3.05
C LYS A 243 1.57 39.18 2.15
N GLU A 244 1.45 39.59 0.88
CA GLU A 244 0.52 39.01 -0.09
C GLU A 244 1.12 37.80 -0.82
N ILE A 245 2.44 37.82 -1.06
CA ILE A 245 3.19 36.74 -1.68
C ILE A 245 4.26 36.26 -0.70
N PRO A 246 3.97 35.24 0.13
CA PRO A 246 4.86 34.85 1.22
C PRO A 246 6.12 34.12 0.76
N TYR A 247 6.29 33.84 -0.54
CA TYR A 247 7.42 33.08 -1.08
C TYR A 247 7.93 33.66 -2.40
N HIS A 248 9.25 33.80 -2.54
CA HIS A 248 9.86 34.26 -3.80
C HIS A 248 9.83 33.19 -4.91
N ASN A 249 9.80 31.90 -4.54
CA ASN A 249 9.63 30.78 -5.47
C ASN A 249 8.37 29.98 -5.11
N LYS A 250 7.25 30.41 -5.71
CA LYS A 250 5.92 29.89 -5.40
C LYS A 250 5.77 28.41 -5.74
N ASP A 251 6.27 27.99 -6.89
CA ASP A 251 6.09 26.63 -7.39
C ASP A 251 6.73 25.62 -6.45
N LEU A 252 8.01 25.87 -6.08
CA LEU A 252 8.72 25.03 -5.11
C LEU A 252 8.05 25.09 -3.72
N ALA A 253 7.62 26.27 -3.27
CA ALA A 253 6.92 26.40 -1.99
C ALA A 253 5.61 25.60 -1.94
N TYR A 254 4.83 25.59 -3.03
CA TYR A 254 3.60 24.80 -3.12
C TYR A 254 3.88 23.30 -3.17
N GLU A 255 4.93 22.85 -3.86
CA GLU A 255 5.37 21.45 -3.80
C GLU A 255 5.71 21.04 -2.36
N ILE A 256 6.49 21.85 -1.65
CA ILE A 256 6.88 21.59 -0.27
C ILE A 256 5.67 21.56 0.68
N ILE A 257 4.77 22.53 0.56
CA ILE A 257 3.53 22.57 1.37
C ILE A 257 2.69 21.33 1.09
N SER A 258 2.51 20.97 -0.19
CA SER A 258 1.74 19.80 -0.57
C SER A 258 2.31 18.50 0.00
N LEU A 259 3.64 18.33 -0.03
CA LEU A 259 4.29 17.18 0.59
C LEU A 259 4.11 17.18 2.12
N LYS A 260 4.31 18.34 2.76
CA LYS A 260 4.14 18.50 4.20
C LYS A 260 2.72 18.16 4.66
N ASP A 261 1.71 18.63 3.95
CA ASP A 261 0.29 18.40 4.28
C ASP A 261 -0.13 16.93 4.12
N ASN A 262 0.59 16.16 3.28
CA ASN A 262 0.33 14.74 3.10
C ASN A 262 1.23 13.83 3.97
N LEU A 263 2.22 14.37 4.69
CA LEU A 263 3.23 13.59 5.40
C LEU A 263 2.62 12.63 6.44
N GLU A 264 1.64 13.10 7.22
CA GLU A 264 0.93 12.28 8.20
C GLU A 264 0.16 11.13 7.53
N GLN A 265 -0.52 11.39 6.42
CA GLN A 265 -1.24 10.35 5.68
C GLN A 265 -0.28 9.34 5.06
N ILE A 266 0.91 9.77 4.60
CA ILE A 266 1.95 8.87 4.10
C ILE A 266 2.47 7.97 5.24
N GLN A 267 2.65 8.52 6.44
CA GLN A 267 3.03 7.75 7.62
C GLN A 267 1.98 6.68 7.93
N ILE A 268 0.70 7.06 8.04
CA ILE A 268 -0.41 6.12 8.28
C ILE A 268 -0.48 5.04 7.19
N ALA A 269 -0.28 5.41 5.92
CA ALA A 269 -0.27 4.44 4.82
C ALA A 269 0.89 3.45 4.94
N ASN A 270 2.09 3.92 5.31
CA ASN A 270 3.25 3.06 5.54
C ASN A 270 3.04 2.15 6.77
N GLU A 271 2.37 2.62 7.83
CA GLU A 271 2.00 1.79 8.99
C GLU A 271 1.03 0.67 8.59
N TYR A 272 0.02 0.97 7.76
CA TYR A 272 -0.85 -0.07 7.19
C TYR A 272 -0.08 -1.04 6.30
N TYR A 273 0.87 -0.56 5.49
CA TYR A 273 1.71 -1.40 4.66
C TYR A 273 2.58 -2.35 5.51
N ASN A 274 3.26 -1.81 6.52
CA ASN A 274 4.17 -2.54 7.39
C ASN A 274 3.45 -3.56 8.29
N SER A 275 2.18 -3.31 8.64
CA SER A 275 1.32 -4.26 9.35
C SER A 275 0.68 -5.32 8.43
N GLY A 276 0.91 -5.25 7.11
CA GLY A 276 0.34 -6.17 6.12
C GLY A 276 -1.12 -5.88 5.74
N ASN A 277 -1.69 -4.77 6.21
CA ASN A 277 -3.01 -4.28 5.81
C ASN A 277 -2.94 -3.52 4.48
N TYR A 278 -2.60 -4.24 3.41
CA TYR A 278 -2.37 -3.64 2.08
C TYR A 278 -3.61 -2.99 1.48
N LYS A 279 -4.82 -3.38 1.91
CA LYS A 279 -6.08 -2.79 1.43
C LYS A 279 -6.24 -1.35 1.90
N GLU A 280 -6.09 -1.10 3.19
CA GLU A 280 -6.17 0.26 3.74
C GLU A 280 -4.95 1.11 3.35
N ALA A 281 -3.77 0.49 3.22
CA ALA A 281 -2.59 1.14 2.68
C ALA A 281 -2.84 1.65 1.24
N LEU A 282 -3.30 0.78 0.34
CA LEU A 282 -3.58 1.11 -1.06
C LEU A 282 -4.62 2.23 -1.18
N LYS A 283 -5.71 2.13 -0.41
CA LYS A 283 -6.75 3.17 -0.37
C LYS A 283 -6.20 4.53 0.05
N THR A 284 -5.33 4.54 1.07
CA THR A 284 -4.70 5.77 1.55
C THR A 284 -3.72 6.34 0.52
N TYR A 285 -2.87 5.52 -0.11
CA TYR A 285 -1.95 5.97 -1.15
C TYR A 285 -2.69 6.53 -2.38
N ILE A 286 -3.78 5.91 -2.83
CA ILE A 286 -4.59 6.43 -3.95
C ILE A 286 -5.12 7.83 -3.61
N LYS A 287 -5.64 8.03 -2.39
CA LYS A 287 -6.12 9.34 -1.93
C LYS A 287 -5.00 10.39 -1.91
N ILE A 288 -3.80 10.01 -1.45
CA ILE A 288 -2.63 10.91 -1.49
C ILE A 288 -2.28 11.26 -2.94
N ASN A 289 -2.30 10.28 -3.85
CA ASN A 289 -2.00 10.50 -5.27
C ASN A 289 -3.03 11.42 -5.96
N GLU A 290 -4.31 11.31 -5.60
CA GLU A 290 -5.37 12.22 -6.06
C GLU A 290 -5.12 13.66 -5.57
N ASN A 291 -4.71 13.83 -4.32
CA ASN A 291 -4.37 15.14 -3.75
C ASN A 291 -3.11 15.73 -4.40
N ALA A 292 -2.07 14.92 -4.59
CA ALA A 292 -0.85 15.32 -5.31
C ALA A 292 -1.18 15.73 -6.76
N SER A 293 -2.20 15.10 -7.37
CA SER A 293 -2.71 15.45 -8.70
C SER A 293 -3.36 16.81 -8.76
N LYS A 294 -4.14 17.19 -7.75
CA LYS A 294 -4.75 18.53 -7.65
C LYS A 294 -3.73 19.64 -7.43
N ASN A 295 -2.64 19.35 -6.73
CA ASN A 295 -1.61 20.34 -6.37
C ASN A 295 -0.42 20.35 -7.33
N GLU A 296 -0.49 19.62 -8.45
CA GLU A 296 0.56 19.50 -9.46
C GLU A 296 1.95 19.05 -8.96
N ASN A 297 2.07 18.56 -7.72
CA ASN A 297 3.34 18.10 -7.16
C ASN A 297 3.81 16.81 -7.86
N LYS A 298 4.84 16.93 -8.71
CA LYS A 298 5.35 15.84 -9.54
C LYS A 298 6.15 14.80 -8.74
N ASP A 299 7.02 15.24 -7.84
CA ASP A 299 7.90 14.35 -7.06
C ASP A 299 7.10 13.46 -6.11
N LEU A 300 6.07 14.04 -5.46
CA LEU A 300 5.17 13.28 -4.59
C LEU A 300 4.40 12.22 -5.38
N LYS A 301 3.91 12.54 -6.58
CA LYS A 301 3.22 11.56 -7.44
C LYS A 301 4.13 10.39 -7.77
N GLU A 302 5.38 10.65 -8.13
CA GLU A 302 6.34 9.60 -8.48
C GLU A 302 6.57 8.65 -7.29
N ILE A 303 6.83 9.19 -6.11
CA ILE A 303 7.04 8.39 -4.89
C ILE A 303 5.80 7.57 -4.54
N ILE A 304 4.60 8.15 -4.64
CA ILE A 304 3.36 7.47 -4.26
C ILE A 304 2.97 6.43 -5.31
N LYS A 305 3.24 6.68 -6.60
CA LYS A 305 3.01 5.70 -7.67
C LYS A 305 3.78 4.41 -7.41
N ASP A 306 5.06 4.50 -7.07
CA ASP A 306 5.88 3.33 -6.73
C ASP A 306 5.31 2.58 -5.50
N LYS A 307 4.84 3.33 -4.49
CA LYS A 307 4.19 2.73 -3.30
C LYS A 307 2.87 2.04 -3.66
N ILE A 308 2.06 2.60 -4.57
CA ILE A 308 0.81 2.00 -5.07
C ILE A 308 1.13 0.69 -5.79
N GLU A 309 2.02 0.69 -6.79
CA GLU A 309 2.35 -0.50 -7.59
C GLU A 309 2.88 -1.64 -6.71
N ASN A 310 3.75 -1.31 -5.75
CA ASN A 310 4.25 -2.28 -4.79
C ASN A 310 3.15 -2.83 -3.87
N THR A 311 2.24 -1.98 -3.42
CA THR A 311 1.11 -2.39 -2.54
C THR A 311 0.10 -3.25 -3.29
N GLU A 312 -0.24 -2.90 -4.54
CA GLU A 312 -1.09 -3.71 -5.40
C GLU A 312 -0.50 -5.10 -5.65
N SER A 313 0.81 -5.18 -5.90
CA SER A 313 1.52 -6.44 -6.06
C SER A 313 1.43 -7.32 -4.80
N LYS A 314 1.65 -6.74 -3.61
CA LYS A 314 1.54 -7.45 -2.33
C LYS A 314 0.11 -7.90 -2.04
N LEU A 315 -0.88 -7.03 -2.25
CA LEU A 315 -2.29 -7.36 -2.08
C LEU A 315 -2.73 -8.48 -3.03
N LYS A 316 -2.27 -8.44 -4.29
CA LYS A 316 -2.53 -9.50 -5.28
C LYS A 316 -1.91 -10.83 -4.87
N ASN A 317 -0.72 -10.84 -4.27
CA ASN A 317 -0.09 -12.07 -3.78
C ASN A 317 -0.87 -12.66 -2.59
N GLN A 318 -1.29 -11.84 -1.62
CA GLN A 318 -2.16 -12.30 -0.53
C GLN A 318 -3.47 -12.89 -1.07
N PHE A 319 -4.10 -12.21 -2.04
CA PHE A 319 -5.30 -12.73 -2.69
C PHE A 319 -5.04 -14.08 -3.35
N LYS A 320 -3.94 -14.24 -4.10
CA LYS A 320 -3.58 -15.52 -4.74
C LYS A 320 -3.38 -16.65 -3.74
N GLU A 321 -2.72 -16.40 -2.62
CA GLU A 321 -2.51 -17.40 -1.57
C GLU A 321 -3.84 -17.88 -0.96
N GLN A 322 -4.77 -16.95 -0.70
CA GLN A 322 -6.09 -17.30 -0.18
C GLN A 322 -6.96 -17.97 -1.26
N LEU A 323 -6.85 -17.52 -2.52
CA LEU A 323 -7.49 -18.15 -3.67
C LEU A 323 -7.04 -19.60 -3.85
N GLN A 324 -5.74 -19.87 -3.66
CA GLN A 324 -5.20 -21.23 -3.74
C GLN A 324 -5.86 -22.17 -2.72
N LYS A 325 -6.11 -21.71 -1.49
CA LYS A 325 -6.80 -22.51 -0.47
C LYS A 325 -8.22 -22.89 -0.91
N ALA A 326 -8.95 -21.94 -1.50
CA ALA A 326 -10.28 -22.20 -2.02
C ALA A 326 -10.25 -23.13 -3.26
N ASP A 327 -9.26 -22.95 -4.15
CA ASP A 327 -9.00 -23.83 -5.29
C ASP A 327 -8.66 -25.26 -4.84
N ASP A 328 -7.90 -25.43 -3.77
CA ASP A 328 -7.56 -26.74 -3.20
C ASP A 328 -8.79 -27.47 -2.68
N LEU A 329 -9.71 -26.76 -2.01
CA LEU A 329 -11.00 -27.32 -1.58
C LEU A 329 -11.84 -27.74 -2.79
N PHE A 330 -11.88 -26.91 -3.83
CA PHE A 330 -12.59 -27.22 -5.07
C PHE A 330 -12.03 -28.48 -5.74
N ASN A 331 -10.69 -28.60 -5.81
CA ASN A 331 -10.00 -29.75 -6.39
C ASN A 331 -10.19 -31.03 -5.58
N LYS A 332 -10.30 -30.92 -4.25
CA LYS A 332 -10.67 -32.03 -3.33
C LYS A 332 -12.16 -32.39 -3.36
N ASN A 333 -12.93 -31.82 -4.29
CA ASN A 333 -14.38 -32.01 -4.43
C ASN A 333 -15.21 -31.56 -3.21
N LYS A 334 -14.66 -30.71 -2.33
CA LYS A 334 -15.37 -30.11 -1.20
C LYS A 334 -16.07 -28.83 -1.64
N ILE A 335 -17.08 -28.97 -2.51
CA ILE A 335 -17.60 -27.84 -3.30
C ILE A 335 -18.33 -26.79 -2.45
N GLU A 336 -19.04 -27.20 -1.40
CA GLU A 336 -19.69 -26.26 -0.48
C GLU A 336 -18.69 -25.46 0.35
N GLU A 337 -17.66 -26.13 0.89
CA GLU A 337 -16.55 -25.47 1.59
C GLU A 337 -15.85 -24.46 0.67
N ALA A 338 -15.51 -24.88 -0.55
CA ALA A 338 -14.90 -24.01 -1.56
C ALA A 338 -15.79 -22.80 -1.91
N LEU A 339 -17.10 -23.01 -2.08
CA LEU A 339 -18.06 -21.94 -2.35
C LEU A 339 -18.08 -20.89 -1.23
N ASN A 340 -18.03 -21.33 0.03
CA ASN A 340 -17.99 -20.43 1.17
C ASN A 340 -16.69 -19.63 1.22
N GLU A 341 -15.54 -20.28 0.99
CA GLU A 341 -14.24 -19.58 0.91
C GLU A 341 -14.18 -18.58 -0.25
N TYR A 342 -14.68 -18.91 -1.44
CA TYR A 342 -14.75 -17.93 -2.53
C TYR A 342 -15.68 -16.75 -2.22
N LYS A 343 -16.79 -16.96 -1.51
CA LYS A 343 -17.67 -15.85 -1.08
C LYS A 343 -16.96 -14.95 -0.06
N LYS A 344 -16.22 -15.54 0.88
CA LYS A 344 -15.40 -14.80 1.84
C LYS A 344 -14.34 -13.97 1.14
N LEU A 345 -13.61 -14.58 0.20
CA LEU A 345 -12.65 -13.89 -0.68
C LEU A 345 -13.27 -12.71 -1.42
N LEU A 346 -14.47 -12.86 -1.98
CA LEU A 346 -15.16 -11.79 -2.69
C LEU A 346 -15.45 -10.58 -1.78
N ASN A 347 -15.84 -10.84 -0.54
CA ASN A 347 -16.14 -9.78 0.43
C ASN A 347 -14.86 -9.08 0.92
N GLU A 348 -13.79 -9.85 1.17
CA GLU A 348 -12.52 -9.33 1.66
C GLU A 348 -11.79 -8.53 0.56
N TYR A 349 -11.82 -9.05 -0.68
CA TYR A 349 -11.09 -8.53 -1.83
C TYR A 349 -12.01 -8.18 -3.02
N PRO A 350 -12.89 -7.17 -2.89
CA PRO A 350 -13.84 -6.81 -3.94
C PRO A 350 -13.19 -6.34 -5.24
N MET A 351 -11.94 -5.86 -5.20
CA MET A 351 -11.17 -5.50 -6.40
C MET A 351 -10.89 -6.69 -7.34
N PHE A 352 -10.92 -7.93 -6.83
CA PHE A 352 -10.74 -9.16 -7.62
C PHE A 352 -12.07 -9.89 -7.86
N GLU A 353 -13.17 -9.13 -7.91
CA GLU A 353 -14.51 -9.66 -8.04
C GLU A 353 -14.70 -10.53 -9.29
N ASN A 354 -14.19 -10.10 -10.44
CA ASN A 354 -14.39 -10.83 -11.70
C ASN A 354 -13.82 -12.25 -11.65
N GLU A 355 -12.60 -12.40 -11.11
CA GLU A 355 -11.94 -13.69 -10.95
C GLU A 355 -12.70 -14.57 -9.94
N THR A 356 -13.13 -13.99 -8.82
CA THR A 356 -13.82 -14.72 -7.76
C THR A 356 -15.24 -15.12 -8.15
N LYS A 357 -16.01 -14.25 -8.82
CA LYS A 357 -17.37 -14.54 -9.31
C LYS A 357 -17.39 -15.71 -10.27
N HIS A 358 -16.41 -15.81 -11.16
CA HIS A 358 -16.31 -16.95 -12.07
C HIS A 358 -16.17 -18.26 -11.28
N LYS A 359 -15.31 -18.30 -10.26
CA LYS A 359 -15.09 -19.50 -9.43
C LYS A 359 -16.36 -19.88 -8.65
N ILE A 360 -17.05 -18.90 -8.08
CA ILE A 360 -18.36 -19.08 -7.42
C ILE A 360 -19.38 -19.70 -8.38
N LYS A 361 -19.48 -19.17 -9.61
CA LYS A 361 -20.40 -19.71 -10.64
C LYS A 361 -20.08 -21.16 -10.98
N LYS A 362 -18.79 -21.51 -11.08
CA LYS A 362 -18.33 -22.88 -11.32
C LYS A 362 -18.73 -23.82 -10.18
N CYS A 363 -18.60 -23.39 -8.93
CA CYS A 363 -19.04 -24.16 -7.76
C CYS A 363 -20.56 -24.39 -7.77
N LYS A 364 -21.34 -23.33 -7.99
CA LYS A 364 -22.81 -23.42 -8.06
C LYS A 364 -23.26 -24.39 -9.15
N LYS A 365 -22.64 -24.34 -10.33
CA LYS A 365 -22.92 -25.29 -11.41
C LYS A 365 -22.64 -26.73 -10.97
N LYS A 366 -21.50 -26.98 -10.34
CA LYS A 366 -21.12 -28.34 -9.91
C LYS A 366 -22.05 -28.91 -8.83
N LEU A 367 -22.47 -28.08 -7.86
CA LEU A 367 -23.47 -28.47 -6.85
C LEU A 367 -24.83 -28.77 -7.49
N GLU A 368 -25.22 -27.97 -8.47
CA GLU A 368 -26.46 -28.20 -9.22
C GLU A 368 -26.40 -29.51 -10.00
N ASP A 369 -25.30 -29.77 -10.71
CA ASP A 369 -25.08 -31.01 -11.46
C ASP A 369 -25.07 -32.26 -10.53
N GLU A 370 -24.59 -32.12 -9.29
CA GLU A 370 -24.63 -33.19 -8.29
C GLU A 370 -26.05 -33.43 -7.76
N ARG A 371 -26.79 -32.35 -7.48
CA ARG A 371 -28.20 -32.44 -7.08
C ARG A 371 -29.06 -33.08 -8.16
N ILE A 372 -28.85 -32.71 -9.43
CA ILE A 372 -29.54 -33.33 -10.57
C ILE A 372 -29.24 -34.83 -10.62
N ARG A 373 -27.98 -35.25 -10.45
CA ARG A 373 -27.61 -36.68 -10.41
C ARG A 373 -28.28 -37.44 -9.28
N GLN A 374 -28.38 -36.86 -8.09
CA GLN A 374 -29.09 -37.47 -6.96
C GLN A 374 -30.59 -37.63 -7.26
N LEU A 375 -31.22 -36.57 -7.79
CA LEU A 375 -32.62 -36.61 -8.20
C LEU A 375 -32.86 -37.68 -9.28
N GLU A 376 -31.99 -37.79 -10.28
CA GLU A 376 -32.09 -38.83 -11.31
C GLU A 376 -31.96 -40.24 -10.72
N SER A 377 -31.03 -40.45 -9.79
CA SER A 377 -30.86 -41.75 -9.14
C SER A 377 -32.08 -42.13 -8.30
N GLU A 378 -32.60 -41.20 -7.51
CA GLU A 378 -33.79 -41.42 -6.70
C GLU A 378 -35.02 -41.71 -7.58
N PHE A 379 -35.20 -40.91 -8.64
CA PHE A 379 -36.29 -41.08 -9.59
C PHE A 379 -36.21 -42.43 -10.31
N LYS A 380 -35.02 -42.85 -10.78
CA LYS A 380 -34.82 -44.16 -11.42
C LYS A 380 -35.20 -45.32 -10.50
N ASN A 381 -34.87 -45.23 -9.21
CA ASN A 381 -35.25 -46.26 -8.24
C ASN A 381 -36.77 -46.36 -8.05
N GLN A 382 -37.49 -45.24 -8.09
CA GLN A 382 -38.96 -45.25 -8.01
C GLN A 382 -39.58 -45.76 -9.32
N LEU A 383 -39.06 -45.32 -10.46
CA LEU A 383 -39.47 -45.81 -11.77
C LEU A 383 -39.28 -47.33 -11.89
N GLN A 384 -38.18 -47.87 -11.37
CA GLN A 384 -37.95 -49.31 -11.35
C GLN A 384 -39.04 -50.08 -10.59
N LYS A 385 -39.54 -49.55 -9.48
CA LYS A 385 -40.63 -50.18 -8.72
C LYS A 385 -41.92 -50.25 -9.54
N ALA A 386 -42.26 -49.17 -10.24
CA ALA A 386 -43.41 -49.16 -11.15
C ALA A 386 -43.20 -50.12 -12.33
N ASP A 387 -41.98 -50.19 -12.87
CA ASP A 387 -41.61 -51.15 -13.92
C ASP A 387 -41.71 -52.61 -13.43
N GLU A 388 -41.42 -52.90 -12.16
CA GLU A 388 -41.57 -54.21 -11.55
C GLU A 388 -43.05 -54.61 -11.40
N LEU A 389 -43.91 -53.70 -10.93
CA LEU A 389 -45.36 -53.91 -10.90
C LEU A 389 -45.90 -54.23 -12.29
N PHE A 390 -45.46 -53.46 -13.30
CA PHE A 390 -45.84 -53.67 -14.68
C PHE A 390 -45.43 -55.07 -15.18
N LYS A 391 -44.19 -55.49 -14.90
CA LYS A 391 -43.69 -56.84 -15.27
C LYS A 391 -44.43 -57.97 -14.57
N ASN A 392 -44.93 -57.73 -13.36
CA ASN A 392 -45.71 -58.68 -12.58
C ASN A 392 -47.20 -58.69 -12.94
N ASN A 393 -47.60 -58.03 -14.05
CA ASN A 393 -48.99 -57.88 -14.49
C ASN A 393 -49.91 -57.14 -13.50
N GLU A 394 -49.34 -56.40 -12.54
CA GLU A 394 -50.05 -55.50 -11.63
C GLU A 394 -50.28 -54.15 -12.35
N ILE A 395 -51.03 -54.19 -13.46
CA ILE A 395 -51.11 -53.07 -14.42
C ILE A 395 -51.79 -51.82 -13.84
N GLU A 396 -52.82 -51.99 -13.01
CA GLU A 396 -53.52 -50.86 -12.37
C GLU A 396 -52.59 -50.17 -11.38
N GLU A 397 -51.92 -50.98 -10.55
CA GLU A 397 -50.97 -50.51 -9.55
C GLU A 397 -49.74 -49.84 -10.21
N ALA A 398 -49.25 -50.40 -11.33
CA ALA A 398 -48.18 -49.78 -12.10
C ALA A 398 -48.57 -48.43 -12.70
N MET A 399 -49.79 -48.33 -13.25
CA MET A 399 -50.32 -47.09 -13.82
C MET A 399 -50.41 -45.99 -12.76
N ASP A 400 -50.99 -46.30 -11.59
CA ASP A 400 -51.08 -45.38 -10.46
C ASP A 400 -49.69 -44.87 -10.03
N GLU A 401 -48.67 -45.74 -9.99
CA GLU A 401 -47.31 -45.34 -9.65
C GLU A 401 -46.66 -44.47 -10.74
N TYR A 402 -46.88 -44.75 -12.03
CA TYR A 402 -46.40 -43.88 -13.11
C TYR A 402 -47.07 -42.50 -13.07
N GLU A 403 -48.37 -42.43 -12.81
CA GLU A 403 -49.10 -41.16 -12.67
C GLU A 403 -48.60 -40.35 -11.46
N LYS A 404 -48.36 -41.02 -10.32
CA LYS A 404 -47.71 -40.38 -9.16
C LYS A 404 -46.34 -39.82 -9.53
N LEU A 405 -45.52 -40.58 -10.25
CA LEU A 405 -44.21 -40.12 -10.71
C LEU A 405 -44.31 -38.94 -11.67
N LEU A 406 -45.31 -38.94 -12.55
CA LEU A 406 -45.57 -37.86 -13.51
C LEU A 406 -45.92 -36.57 -12.76
N ASN A 407 -46.78 -36.66 -11.76
CA ASN A 407 -47.13 -35.52 -10.90
C ASN A 407 -45.88 -34.97 -10.17
N LEU A 408 -45.00 -35.85 -9.68
CA LEU A 408 -43.74 -35.43 -9.02
C LEU A 408 -42.75 -34.74 -9.98
N LEU A 409 -42.85 -34.95 -11.31
CA LEU A 409 -42.04 -34.21 -12.29
C LEU A 409 -42.38 -32.72 -12.34
N SER A 410 -43.60 -32.31 -11.97
CA SER A 410 -43.93 -30.88 -11.89
C SER A 410 -43.45 -30.20 -10.60
N GLY A 411 -43.06 -31.01 -9.60
CA GLY A 411 -42.58 -30.55 -8.29
C GLY A 411 -41.13 -30.96 -8.02
N LYS A 412 -40.94 -31.97 -7.17
CA LYS A 412 -39.62 -32.41 -6.67
C LYS A 412 -38.60 -32.67 -7.79
N TYR A 413 -39.06 -33.25 -8.90
CA TYR A 413 -38.22 -33.69 -10.01
C TYR A 413 -38.29 -32.76 -11.24
N GLN A 414 -38.72 -31.50 -11.07
CA GLN A 414 -38.84 -30.53 -12.16
C GLN A 414 -37.58 -30.38 -13.01
N LYS A 415 -36.39 -30.43 -12.39
CA LYS A 415 -35.13 -30.26 -13.12
C LYS A 415 -34.79 -31.41 -14.07
N ILE A 416 -35.46 -32.55 -13.93
CA ILE A 416 -35.26 -33.74 -14.78
C ILE A 416 -36.51 -34.09 -15.60
N SER A 417 -37.55 -33.24 -15.58
CA SER A 417 -38.84 -33.53 -16.25
C SER A 417 -38.67 -33.77 -17.75
N TYR A 418 -37.88 -32.92 -18.41
CA TYR A 418 -37.62 -32.97 -19.86
C TYR A 418 -37.13 -34.34 -20.35
N LYS A 419 -36.52 -35.14 -19.46
CA LYS A 419 -35.95 -36.45 -19.76
C LYS A 419 -36.96 -37.59 -19.58
N TYR A 420 -37.90 -37.44 -18.65
CA TYR A 420 -38.75 -38.54 -18.17
C TYR A 420 -40.24 -38.36 -18.45
N GLU A 421 -40.72 -37.16 -18.73
CA GLU A 421 -42.14 -36.88 -18.95
C GLU A 421 -42.72 -37.72 -20.09
N LYS A 422 -42.06 -37.70 -21.26
CA LYS A 422 -42.48 -38.55 -22.39
C LYS A 422 -42.44 -40.04 -22.04
N VAL A 423 -41.40 -40.49 -21.34
CA VAL A 423 -41.24 -41.90 -20.94
C VAL A 423 -42.40 -42.36 -20.05
N LEU A 424 -42.82 -41.52 -19.10
CA LEU A 424 -43.95 -41.82 -18.22
C LEU A 424 -45.28 -41.82 -18.99
N ASN A 425 -45.52 -40.82 -19.84
CA ASN A 425 -46.74 -40.76 -20.64
C ASN A 425 -46.88 -42.00 -21.56
N ASP A 426 -45.80 -42.39 -22.23
CA ASP A 426 -45.79 -43.60 -23.07
C ASP A 426 -46.09 -44.86 -22.25
N LYS A 427 -45.58 -44.95 -21.01
CA LYS A 427 -45.85 -46.07 -20.10
C LYS A 427 -47.29 -46.08 -19.58
N ILE A 428 -47.84 -44.92 -19.23
CA ILE A 428 -49.24 -44.76 -18.78
C ILE A 428 -50.17 -45.16 -19.92
N GLN A 429 -49.97 -44.62 -21.13
CA GLN A 429 -50.76 -44.98 -22.31
C GLN A 429 -50.71 -46.50 -22.57
N LYS A 430 -49.54 -47.12 -22.44
CA LYS A 430 -49.42 -48.57 -22.57
C LYS A 430 -50.23 -49.33 -21.51
N CYS A 431 -50.25 -48.86 -20.27
CA CYS A 431 -51.12 -49.43 -19.24
C CYS A 431 -52.60 -49.28 -19.62
N GLU A 432 -53.04 -48.09 -20.06
CA GLU A 432 -54.42 -47.83 -20.48
C GLU A 432 -54.86 -48.76 -21.63
N GLU A 433 -54.00 -48.95 -22.64
CA GLU A 433 -54.26 -49.86 -23.76
C GLU A 433 -54.46 -51.31 -23.29
N ILE A 434 -53.61 -51.78 -22.36
CA ILE A 434 -53.72 -53.12 -21.76
C ILE A 434 -55.01 -53.22 -20.92
N LEU A 435 -55.36 -52.20 -20.13
CA LEU A 435 -56.56 -52.23 -19.28
C LEU A 435 -57.86 -52.20 -20.10
N LYS A 436 -57.85 -51.48 -21.23
CA LYS A 436 -58.98 -51.44 -22.16
C LYS A 436 -59.21 -52.80 -22.81
N ASN A 437 -58.14 -53.47 -23.24
CA ASN A 437 -58.17 -54.77 -23.91
C ASN A 437 -57.25 -55.79 -23.20
N PRO A 438 -57.63 -56.27 -22.01
CA PRO A 438 -56.75 -57.08 -21.17
C PRO A 438 -56.44 -58.44 -21.81
N PRO A 439 -55.16 -58.85 -21.84
CA PRO A 439 -54.79 -60.16 -22.35
C PRO A 439 -55.38 -61.28 -21.47
N LEU A 440 -55.52 -62.45 -22.08
CA LEU A 440 -56.13 -63.62 -21.43
C LEU A 440 -55.42 -63.96 -20.11
N GLU A 441 -54.09 -63.90 -20.11
CA GLU A 441 -53.23 -64.19 -18.97
C GLU A 441 -53.54 -63.26 -17.78
N LEU A 442 -53.65 -61.95 -18.03
CA LEU A 442 -53.97 -60.94 -17.02
C LEU A 442 -55.36 -61.18 -16.40
N LEU A 443 -56.36 -61.52 -17.23
CA LEU A 443 -57.71 -61.83 -16.74
C LEU A 443 -57.72 -63.06 -15.83
N LEU A 444 -56.98 -64.10 -16.21
CA LEU A 444 -56.87 -65.33 -15.42
C LEU A 444 -56.13 -65.08 -14.09
N GLU A 445 -55.08 -64.28 -14.08
CA GLU A 445 -54.35 -63.90 -12.86
C GLU A 445 -55.23 -63.07 -11.92
N ARG A 446 -55.92 -62.04 -12.43
CA ARG A 446 -56.87 -61.24 -11.64
C ARG A 446 -57.97 -62.10 -11.02
N ALA A 447 -58.51 -63.05 -11.78
CA ALA A 447 -59.53 -63.96 -11.29
C ALA A 447 -59.01 -64.83 -10.12
N LYS A 448 -57.80 -65.38 -10.25
CA LYS A 448 -57.14 -66.15 -9.17
C LYS A 448 -56.87 -65.29 -7.93
N ARG A 449 -56.39 -64.05 -8.11
CA ARG A 449 -56.13 -63.10 -7.03
C ARG A 449 -57.40 -62.79 -6.24
N TYR A 450 -58.48 -62.40 -6.92
CA TYR A 450 -59.78 -62.16 -6.28
C TYR A 450 -60.34 -63.37 -5.56
N SER A 451 -60.17 -64.58 -6.13
CA SER A 451 -60.58 -65.81 -5.48
C SER A 451 -59.82 -66.07 -4.17
N SER A 452 -58.51 -65.79 -4.16
CA SER A 452 -57.63 -65.96 -3.00
C SER A 452 -57.91 -64.93 -1.91
N GLU A 453 -58.06 -63.65 -2.28
CA GLU A 453 -58.44 -62.57 -1.36
C GLU A 453 -59.81 -62.85 -0.72
N ALA A 454 -60.78 -63.32 -1.50
CA ALA A 454 -62.10 -63.69 -0.99
C ALA A 454 -62.00 -64.80 0.06
N LEU A 455 -61.14 -65.80 -0.15
CA LEU A 455 -60.90 -66.87 0.82
C LEU A 455 -60.29 -66.34 2.12
N ILE A 456 -59.33 -65.42 2.04
CA ILE A 456 -58.74 -64.77 3.22
C ILE A 456 -59.82 -64.02 4.01
N LEU A 457 -60.66 -63.23 3.32
CA LEU A 457 -61.76 -62.48 3.94
C LEU A 457 -62.81 -63.41 4.57
N PHE A 458 -63.11 -64.53 3.93
CA PHE A 458 -64.02 -65.55 4.46
C PHE A 458 -63.50 -66.12 5.78
N ASN A 459 -62.21 -66.47 5.83
CA ASN A 459 -61.57 -66.98 7.04
C ASN A 459 -61.51 -65.95 8.18
N GLN A 460 -61.47 -64.66 7.85
CA GLN A 460 -61.61 -63.55 8.80
C GLN A 460 -63.07 -63.26 9.20
N ASN A 461 -64.02 -64.12 8.82
CA ASN A 461 -65.46 -63.96 9.01
C ASN A 461 -66.05 -62.67 8.40
N LYS A 462 -65.37 -62.05 7.43
CA LYS A 462 -65.84 -60.86 6.68
C LYS A 462 -66.66 -61.29 5.46
N LEU A 463 -67.75 -62.00 5.71
CA LEU A 463 -68.48 -62.79 4.69
C LEU A 463 -69.01 -61.95 3.51
N SER A 464 -69.59 -60.77 3.74
CA SER A 464 -70.07 -59.89 2.66
C SER A 464 -68.95 -59.45 1.70
N LYS A 465 -67.79 -59.06 2.24
CA LYS A 465 -66.63 -58.65 1.43
C LYS A 465 -66.03 -59.82 0.65
N ALA A 466 -66.04 -61.02 1.25
CA ALA A 466 -65.62 -62.24 0.57
C ALA A 466 -66.50 -62.56 -0.64
N ILE A 467 -67.84 -62.47 -0.48
CA ILE A 467 -68.79 -62.67 -1.59
C ILE A 467 -68.54 -61.67 -2.72
N GLU A 468 -68.32 -60.40 -2.39
CA GLU A 468 -68.04 -59.35 -3.37
C GLU A 468 -66.77 -59.66 -4.19
N LYS A 469 -65.68 -60.08 -3.51
CA LYS A 469 -64.43 -60.47 -4.18
C LYS A 469 -64.61 -61.71 -5.07
N TRP A 470 -65.32 -62.74 -4.62
CA TRP A 470 -65.61 -63.91 -5.47
C TRP A 470 -66.46 -63.55 -6.69
N LYS A 471 -67.46 -62.67 -6.56
CA LYS A 471 -68.21 -62.16 -7.72
C LYS A 471 -67.29 -61.45 -8.71
N GLY A 472 -66.34 -60.66 -8.20
CA GLY A 472 -65.27 -60.08 -9.01
C GLY A 472 -64.46 -61.14 -9.75
N ALA A 473 -64.06 -62.23 -9.08
CA ALA A 473 -63.32 -63.33 -9.69
C ALA A 473 -64.10 -64.00 -10.83
N VAL A 474 -65.39 -64.27 -10.64
CA VAL A 474 -66.27 -64.85 -11.67
C VAL A 474 -66.32 -63.95 -12.90
N LYS A 475 -66.53 -62.64 -12.72
CA LYS A 475 -66.58 -61.67 -13.82
C LYS A 475 -65.30 -61.68 -14.67
N GLN A 476 -64.12 -61.77 -14.03
CA GLN A 476 -62.85 -61.86 -14.76
C GLN A 476 -62.71 -63.18 -15.52
N TYR A 477 -63.10 -64.30 -14.90
CA TYR A 477 -63.13 -65.60 -15.56
C TYR A 477 -64.07 -65.64 -16.76
N GLU A 478 -65.26 -65.04 -16.68
CA GLU A 478 -66.18 -64.96 -17.82
C GLU A 478 -65.58 -64.22 -19.02
N ARG A 479 -64.95 -63.07 -18.78
CA ARG A 479 -64.21 -62.33 -19.84
C ARG A 479 -63.07 -63.18 -20.42
N ALA A 480 -62.31 -63.87 -19.56
CA ALA A 480 -61.26 -64.77 -20.02
C ALA A 480 -61.82 -65.90 -20.90
N LYS A 481 -62.98 -66.46 -20.54
CA LYS A 481 -63.68 -67.49 -21.30
C LYS A 481 -64.07 -67.00 -22.69
N GLU A 482 -64.57 -65.77 -22.80
CA GLU A 482 -64.93 -65.17 -24.10
C GLU A 482 -63.71 -65.05 -25.02
N ILE A 483 -62.58 -64.56 -24.51
CA ILE A 483 -61.33 -64.48 -25.28
C ILE A 483 -60.83 -65.88 -25.68
N ALA A 484 -60.87 -66.85 -24.76
CA ALA A 484 -60.44 -68.22 -25.05
C ALA A 484 -61.32 -68.88 -26.12
N LYS A 485 -62.64 -68.62 -26.13
CA LYS A 485 -63.54 -69.08 -27.19
C LYS A 485 -63.19 -68.48 -28.54
N LEU A 486 -62.90 -67.18 -28.61
CA LEU A 486 -62.50 -66.51 -29.84
C LEU A 486 -61.17 -67.06 -30.39
N LYS A 487 -60.27 -67.50 -29.50
CA LYS A 487 -59.01 -68.18 -29.85
C LYS A 487 -59.16 -69.69 -30.09
N GLU A 488 -60.38 -70.22 -30.01
CA GLU A 488 -60.69 -71.66 -30.10
C GLU A 488 -59.94 -72.55 -29.08
N ASP A 489 -59.49 -71.99 -27.96
CA ASP A 489 -58.78 -72.71 -26.89
C ASP A 489 -59.77 -73.44 -25.96
N LYS A 490 -60.12 -74.66 -26.35
CA LYS A 490 -61.08 -75.50 -25.63
C LYS A 490 -60.58 -75.92 -24.24
N GLU A 491 -59.27 -75.97 -24.01
CA GLU A 491 -58.71 -76.38 -22.72
C GLU A 491 -58.89 -75.29 -21.67
N ILE A 492 -58.56 -74.05 -22.03
CA ILE A 492 -58.76 -72.90 -21.14
C ILE A 492 -60.26 -72.69 -20.86
N VAL A 493 -61.13 -72.82 -21.86
CA VAL A 493 -62.59 -72.72 -21.65
C VAL A 493 -63.08 -73.72 -20.60
N LYS A 494 -62.66 -74.99 -20.68
CA LYS A 494 -63.00 -76.02 -19.69
C LYS A 494 -62.45 -75.71 -18.29
N LEU A 495 -61.20 -75.26 -18.22
CA LEU A 495 -60.55 -74.89 -16.95
C LEU A 495 -61.28 -73.74 -16.26
N VAL A 496 -61.61 -72.69 -17.03
CA VAL A 496 -62.34 -71.52 -16.55
C VAL A 496 -63.73 -71.90 -16.06
N ASP A 497 -64.47 -72.72 -16.80
CA ASP A 497 -65.80 -73.20 -16.39
C ASP A 497 -65.76 -73.99 -15.08
N LYS A 498 -64.75 -74.85 -14.92
CA LYS A 498 -64.52 -75.57 -13.66
C LYS A 498 -64.30 -74.59 -12.50
N ASN A 499 -63.47 -73.57 -12.67
CA ASN A 499 -63.16 -72.59 -11.63
C ASN A 499 -64.38 -71.72 -11.28
N ILE A 500 -65.14 -71.24 -12.27
CA ILE A 500 -66.39 -70.49 -12.04
C ILE A 500 -67.35 -71.32 -11.19
N LYS A 501 -67.56 -72.59 -11.53
CA LYS A 501 -68.47 -73.48 -10.79
C LYS A 501 -68.07 -73.62 -9.31
N VAL A 502 -66.77 -73.75 -9.03
CA VAL A 502 -66.24 -73.81 -7.65
C VAL A 502 -66.52 -72.50 -6.92
N ILE A 503 -66.22 -71.35 -7.53
CA ILE A 503 -66.40 -70.04 -6.90
C ILE A 503 -67.87 -69.74 -6.62
N ILE A 504 -68.78 -70.07 -7.55
CA ILE A 504 -70.22 -69.92 -7.36
C ILE A 504 -70.69 -70.76 -6.17
N SER A 505 -70.22 -72.01 -6.03
CA SER A 505 -70.53 -72.83 -4.85
C SER A 505 -70.08 -72.18 -3.54
N ASN A 506 -68.89 -71.56 -3.52
CA ASN A 506 -68.38 -70.85 -2.36
C ASN A 506 -69.22 -69.62 -2.01
N ILE A 507 -69.64 -68.84 -3.02
CA ILE A 507 -70.55 -67.70 -2.84
C ILE A 507 -71.86 -68.16 -2.19
N PHE A 508 -72.49 -69.23 -2.70
CA PHE A 508 -73.74 -69.76 -2.15
C PHE A 508 -73.60 -70.23 -0.70
N LYS A 509 -72.60 -71.05 -0.41
CA LYS A 509 -72.34 -71.54 0.96
C LYS A 509 -72.12 -70.38 1.94
N THR A 510 -71.38 -69.38 1.51
CA THR A 510 -71.09 -68.20 2.34
C THR A 510 -72.31 -67.31 2.52
N GLY A 511 -73.16 -67.18 1.50
CA GLY A 511 -74.44 -66.47 1.60
C GLY A 511 -75.38 -67.13 2.60
N ILE A 512 -75.49 -68.46 2.59
CA ILE A 512 -76.27 -69.22 3.57
C ILE A 512 -75.73 -68.97 4.98
N LYS A 513 -74.42 -69.08 5.17
CA LYS A 513 -73.79 -68.80 6.47
C LYS A 513 -74.11 -67.39 6.97
N LEU A 514 -73.99 -66.37 6.12
CA LEU A 514 -74.29 -64.99 6.47
C LEU A 514 -75.76 -64.78 6.88
N ILE A 515 -76.71 -65.49 6.26
CA ILE A 515 -78.13 -65.45 6.63
C ILE A 515 -78.34 -66.12 8.00
N ASN A 516 -77.76 -67.31 8.20
CA ASN A 516 -77.86 -68.02 9.47
C ASN A 516 -77.28 -67.20 10.63
N ASP A 517 -76.08 -66.63 10.46
CA ASP A 517 -75.44 -65.78 11.47
C ASP A 517 -76.31 -64.56 11.84
N LYS A 518 -77.13 -64.05 10.92
CA LYS A 518 -78.08 -62.96 11.20
C LYS A 518 -79.32 -63.45 11.95
N LEU A 519 -79.83 -64.63 11.61
CA LEU A 519 -81.01 -65.21 12.26
C LEU A 519 -80.72 -65.67 13.70
N THR A 520 -79.49 -66.09 14.01
CA THR A 520 -79.10 -66.53 15.35
C THR A 520 -78.66 -65.40 16.29
N ASN A 521 -78.50 -64.18 15.77
CA ASN A 521 -78.14 -62.98 16.56
C ASN A 521 -79.35 -62.03 16.80
N ILE A 522 -80.55 -62.48 16.45
CA ILE A 522 -81.85 -61.89 16.84
C ILE A 522 -82.35 -62.70 18.03
#